data_AF-A0A842PE01-F1
#
_entry.id   AF-A0A842PE01-F1
#
_cell.length_a   1.000
_cell.length_b   1.000
_cell.length_c   1.000
_cell.angle_alpha   90.00
_cell.angle_beta   90.00
_cell.angle_gamma   90.00
#
_symmetry.space_group_name_H-M   'P 1'
#
loop_
_entity.id
_entity.type
_entity.pdbx_description
1 polymer ?
#
loop_
_entity_poly.entity_id
_entity_poly.type
_entity_poly.pdbx_seq_one_letter_code
_entity_poly.pdbx_strand_id
1 'polypeptide(L)'
;MKVYAVGVGPGSPKYVTGIVKEIIQNCDVVIGYKYTLKTIEDLIVGKEIYEITMNDQEDSYQKILPELGDRTLVIPFTGDVNFSESEVVDRLIEIFGKVEIVPGISSIQVAASRAKVPLDKSKVITMHVTTSIEDKKLELQKALIDGFSVVLVPRPWPKQP
;
A
#
# COMPACT_ATOMS: atom_id res chain seq x y z
N MET A 1 -13.24 -16.66 -8.54
CA MET A 1 -12.31 -15.50 -8.51
C MET A 1 -11.21 -15.67 -7.47
N LYS A 2 -10.05 -15.06 -7.73
CA LYS A 2 -8.99 -14.82 -6.72
C LYS A 2 -8.66 -13.33 -6.70
N VAL A 3 -8.60 -12.73 -5.52
CA VAL A 3 -8.30 -11.31 -5.36
C VAL A 3 -7.06 -11.16 -4.49
N TYR A 4 -6.07 -10.43 -5.00
CA TYR A 4 -4.81 -10.17 -4.33
C TYR A 4 -4.66 -8.68 -4.04
N ALA A 5 -4.39 -8.33 -2.79
CA ALA A 5 -3.85 -7.02 -2.42
C ALA A 5 -2.33 -7.18 -2.27
N VAL A 6 -1.53 -6.49 -3.09
CA VAL A 6 -0.07 -6.72 -3.16
C VAL A 6 0.73 -5.45 -2.90
N GLY A 7 1.74 -5.53 -2.04
CA GLY A 7 2.66 -4.41 -1.81
C GLY A 7 3.73 -4.32 -2.90
N VAL A 8 3.69 -3.28 -3.74
CA VAL A 8 4.64 -3.12 -4.87
C VAL A 8 5.94 -2.39 -4.49
N GLY A 9 6.16 -2.16 -3.19
CA GLY A 9 7.35 -1.49 -2.71
C GLY A 9 7.26 0.04 -2.78
N PRO A 10 8.32 0.76 -2.38
CA PRO A 10 8.26 2.20 -2.11
C PRO A 10 8.44 3.06 -3.38
N GLY A 11 8.17 2.50 -4.57
CA GLY A 11 8.14 3.24 -5.83
C GLY A 11 9.13 2.83 -6.91
N SER A 12 10.27 2.23 -6.56
CA SER A 12 11.18 1.69 -7.57
C SER A 12 10.80 0.25 -7.91
N PRO A 13 10.69 -0.12 -9.21
CA PRO A 13 10.43 -1.50 -9.64
C PRO A 13 11.43 -2.54 -9.08
N LYS A 14 12.62 -2.08 -8.68
CA LYS A 14 13.66 -2.91 -8.04
C LYS A 14 13.25 -3.47 -6.66
N TYR A 15 12.29 -2.84 -5.99
CA TYR A 15 11.77 -3.30 -4.70
C TYR A 15 10.53 -4.18 -4.82
N VAL A 16 10.02 -4.42 -6.03
CA VAL A 16 8.94 -5.39 -6.23
C VAL A 16 9.49 -6.78 -5.96
N THR A 17 8.91 -7.48 -4.99
CA THR A 17 9.39 -8.79 -4.54
C THR A 17 9.12 -9.88 -5.59
N GLY A 18 9.86 -10.99 -5.53
CA GLY A 18 9.69 -12.09 -6.47
C GLY A 18 8.27 -12.67 -6.47
N ILE A 19 7.68 -12.82 -5.28
CA ILE A 19 6.31 -13.34 -5.10
C ILE A 19 5.28 -12.40 -5.76
N VAL A 20 5.42 -11.08 -5.60
CA VAL A 20 4.52 -10.11 -6.22
C VAL A 20 4.64 -10.13 -7.75
N LYS A 21 5.85 -10.29 -8.30
CA LYS A 21 6.06 -10.44 -9.75
C LYS A 21 5.35 -11.68 -10.31
N GLU A 22 5.49 -12.81 -9.63
CA GLU A 22 4.85 -14.08 -10.03
C GLU A 22 3.33 -13.94 -10.05
N ILE A 23 2.74 -13.30 -9.03
CA ILE A 23 1.30 -13.07 -8.96
C ILE A 23 0.81 -12.18 -10.11
N ILE A 24 1.51 -11.07 -10.38
CA ILE A 24 1.15 -10.15 -11.48
C ILE A 24 1.27 -10.85 -12.85
N GLN A 25 2.31 -11.67 -13.04
CA GLN A 25 2.48 -12.40 -14.30
C GLN A 25 1.34 -13.38 -14.57
N ASN A 26 0.80 -13.99 -13.51
CA ASN A 26 -0.28 -14.99 -13.59
C ASN A 26 -1.69 -14.39 -13.38
N CYS A 27 -1.83 -13.08 -13.20
CA CYS A 27 -3.14 -12.45 -13.07
C CYS A 27 -3.77 -12.15 -14.43
N ASP A 28 -5.06 -11.85 -14.42
CA ASP A 28 -5.81 -11.46 -15.60
C ASP A 28 -6.05 -9.95 -15.62
N VAL A 29 -6.34 -9.40 -14.44
CA VAL A 29 -6.81 -8.03 -14.26
C VAL A 29 -6.01 -7.32 -13.18
N VAL A 30 -5.66 -6.05 -13.42
CA VAL A 30 -5.00 -5.18 -12.45
C VAL A 30 -5.80 -3.89 -12.29
N ILE A 31 -6.17 -3.53 -11.07
CA ILE A 31 -6.83 -2.27 -10.75
C ILE A 31 -6.04 -1.52 -9.69
N GLY A 32 -5.63 -0.29 -9.98
CA GLY A 32 -4.76 0.44 -9.05
C GLY A 32 -4.56 1.91 -9.39
N TYR A 33 -3.91 2.61 -8.47
CA TYR A 33 -3.54 4.00 -8.65
C TYR A 33 -2.45 4.15 -9.71
N LYS A 34 -2.48 5.25 -10.46
CA LYS A 34 -1.48 5.59 -11.49
C LYS A 34 -0.03 5.30 -11.07
N TYR A 35 0.32 5.67 -9.83
CA TYR A 35 1.67 5.48 -9.31
C TYR A 35 2.04 4.01 -9.06
N THR A 36 1.11 3.21 -8.53
CA THR A 36 1.37 1.79 -8.28
C THR A 36 1.40 1.01 -9.60
N LEU A 37 0.51 1.34 -10.54
CA LEU A 37 0.54 0.81 -11.92
C LEU A 37 1.85 1.12 -12.62
N LYS A 38 2.33 2.37 -12.55
CA LYS A 38 3.62 2.76 -13.12
C LYS A 38 4.80 1.98 -12.51
N THR A 39 4.74 1.65 -11.22
CA THR A 39 5.81 0.88 -10.55
C THR A 39 5.94 -0.55 -11.12
N ILE A 40 4.88 -1.08 -11.71
CA ILE A 40 4.82 -2.44 -12.25
C ILE A 40 4.53 -2.47 -13.76
N GLU A 41 4.74 -1.35 -14.47
CA GLU A 41 4.31 -1.17 -15.86
C GLU A 41 4.83 -2.27 -16.81
N ASP A 42 6.07 -2.70 -16.62
CA ASP A 42 6.71 -3.77 -17.42
C ASP A 42 6.09 -5.15 -17.17
N LEU A 43 5.42 -5.36 -16.02
CA LEU A 43 4.86 -6.65 -15.61
C LEU A 43 3.40 -6.82 -16.03
N ILE A 44 2.70 -5.72 -16.31
CA ILE A 44 1.25 -5.71 -16.61
C ILE A 44 0.93 -5.62 -18.10
N VAL A 45 1.95 -5.75 -18.96
CA VAL A 45 1.76 -5.75 -20.43
C VAL A 45 0.83 -6.89 -20.85
N GLY A 46 -0.22 -6.56 -21.61
CA GLY A 46 -1.21 -7.53 -22.08
C GLY A 46 -2.25 -7.95 -21.03
N LYS A 47 -2.25 -7.35 -19.84
CA LYS A 47 -3.32 -7.52 -18.84
C LYS A 47 -4.43 -6.51 -19.07
N GLU A 48 -5.60 -6.80 -18.50
CA GLU A 48 -6.67 -5.80 -18.39
C GLU A 48 -6.35 -4.84 -17.24
N ILE A 49 -6.28 -3.54 -17.50
CA ILE A 49 -5.78 -2.55 -16.54
C ILE A 49 -6.85 -1.47 -16.31
N TYR A 50 -7.16 -1.21 -15.04
CA TYR A 50 -8.03 -0.13 -14.60
C TYR A 50 -7.25 0.83 -13.71
N GLU A 51 -7.12 2.09 -14.15
CA GLU A 51 -6.60 3.17 -13.31
C GLU A 51 -7.73 3.74 -12.46
N ILE A 52 -7.48 3.86 -11.15
CA ILE A 52 -8.43 4.45 -10.18
C ILE A 52 -7.84 5.66 -9.46
N THR A 53 -8.74 6.46 -8.91
CA THR A 53 -8.48 7.59 -8.03
C THR A 53 -9.25 7.43 -6.72
N MET A 54 -8.97 8.30 -5.74
CA MET A 54 -9.69 8.25 -4.46
C MET A 54 -11.21 8.49 -4.61
N ASN A 55 -11.62 9.20 -5.67
CA ASN A 55 -13.01 9.60 -5.88
C ASN A 55 -13.85 8.49 -6.55
N ASP A 56 -13.23 7.58 -7.31
CA ASP A 56 -13.93 6.60 -8.15
C ASP A 56 -13.52 5.14 -7.89
N GLN A 57 -12.60 4.89 -6.95
CA GLN A 57 -12.15 3.53 -6.63
C GLN A 57 -13.31 2.60 -6.25
N GLU A 58 -14.27 3.08 -5.45
CA GLU A 58 -15.39 2.26 -4.95
C GLU A 58 -16.29 1.83 -6.11
N ASP A 59 -16.75 2.80 -6.90
CA ASP A 59 -17.56 2.54 -8.09
C ASP A 59 -16.84 1.60 -9.06
N SER A 60 -15.52 1.71 -9.17
CA SER A 60 -14.70 0.85 -10.05
C SER A 60 -14.61 -0.58 -9.52
N TYR A 61 -14.44 -0.76 -8.21
CA TYR A 61 -14.48 -2.09 -7.58
C TYR A 61 -15.84 -2.77 -7.72
N GLN A 62 -16.93 -2.01 -7.57
CA GLN A 62 -18.29 -2.53 -7.73
C GLN A 62 -18.60 -2.90 -9.19
N LYS A 63 -18.10 -2.12 -10.16
CA LYS A 63 -18.29 -2.39 -11.60
C LYS A 63 -17.54 -3.64 -12.04
N ILE A 64 -16.33 -3.86 -11.54
CA ILE A 64 -15.48 -4.97 -11.99
C ILE A 64 -15.88 -6.31 -11.36
N LEU A 65 -16.37 -6.29 -10.12
CA LEU A 65 -16.76 -7.47 -9.36
C LEU A 65 -17.62 -8.48 -10.15
N PRO A 66 -18.74 -8.10 -10.81
CA PRO A 66 -19.57 -9.03 -11.56
C PRO A 66 -18.87 -9.59 -12.81
N GLU A 67 -17.88 -8.88 -13.36
CA GLU A 67 -17.17 -9.30 -14.57
C GLU A 67 -16.05 -10.32 -14.24
N LEU A 68 -15.55 -10.37 -13.00
CA LEU A 68 -14.37 -11.17 -12.66
C LEU A 68 -14.57 -12.67 -12.88
N GLY A 69 -15.72 -13.26 -12.56
CA GLY A 69 -15.94 -14.70 -12.68
C GLY A 69 -14.84 -15.52 -11.99
N ASP A 70 -14.08 -16.31 -12.76
CA ASP A 70 -12.93 -17.09 -12.26
C ASP A 70 -11.57 -16.41 -12.43
N ARG A 71 -11.55 -15.20 -12.98
CA ARG A 71 -10.33 -14.40 -13.19
C ARG A 71 -9.63 -14.04 -11.89
N THR A 72 -8.34 -13.78 -12.01
CA THR A 72 -7.46 -13.33 -10.94
C THR A 72 -7.27 -11.82 -11.02
N LEU A 73 -7.70 -11.12 -9.97
CA LEU A 73 -7.57 -9.68 -9.79
C LEU A 73 -6.38 -9.35 -8.89
N VAL A 74 -5.57 -8.38 -9.29
CA VAL A 74 -4.50 -7.80 -8.48
C VAL A 74 -4.75 -6.32 -8.21
N ILE A 75 -4.64 -5.92 -6.94
CA ILE A 75 -4.78 -4.55 -6.47
C ILE A 75 -3.44 -4.14 -5.85
N PRO A 76 -2.62 -3.31 -6.52
CA PRO A 76 -1.29 -2.95 -6.05
C PRO A 76 -1.33 -1.75 -5.09
N PHE A 77 -0.67 -1.91 -3.94
CA PHE A 77 -0.48 -0.91 -2.89
C PHE A 77 0.96 -0.41 -2.87
N THR A 78 1.16 0.87 -2.55
CA THR A 78 2.51 1.41 -2.37
C THR A 78 3.12 0.88 -1.07
N GLY A 79 4.38 0.45 -1.11
CA GLY A 79 5.08 -0.06 0.05
C GLY A 79 4.61 -1.47 0.43
N ASP A 80 4.11 -1.60 1.64
CA ASP A 80 3.50 -2.82 2.18
C ASP A 80 1.99 -2.59 2.38
N VAL A 81 1.18 -3.61 2.09
CA VAL A 81 -0.29 -3.52 2.15
C VAL A 81 -0.80 -3.15 3.54
N ASN A 82 -0.14 -3.66 4.59
CA ASN A 82 -0.57 -3.44 5.97
C ASN A 82 0.07 -2.20 6.61
N PHE A 83 0.75 -1.38 5.82
CA PHE A 83 1.43 -0.20 6.33
C PHE A 83 0.76 1.10 5.88
N SER A 84 -0.13 1.63 6.74
CA SER A 84 -0.89 2.89 6.56
C SER A 84 -2.06 2.84 5.55
N GLU A 85 -2.56 1.66 5.20
CA GLU A 85 -3.65 1.50 4.21
C GLU A 85 -4.78 0.55 4.71
N SER A 86 -4.89 0.36 6.03
CA SER A 86 -5.81 -0.62 6.62
C SER A 86 -7.28 -0.38 6.25
N GLU A 87 -7.73 0.88 6.20
CA GLU A 87 -9.11 1.22 5.80
C GLU A 87 -9.44 0.79 4.37
N VAL A 88 -8.45 0.78 3.47
CA VAL A 88 -8.65 0.32 2.09
C VAL A 88 -8.73 -1.22 2.07
N VAL A 89 -7.86 -1.89 2.83
CA VAL A 89 -7.88 -3.36 2.95
C VAL A 89 -9.22 -3.86 3.50
N ASP A 90 -9.74 -3.24 4.56
CA ASP A 90 -11.03 -3.57 5.15
C ASP A 90 -12.16 -3.45 4.12
N ARG A 91 -12.19 -2.34 3.37
CA ARG A 91 -13.14 -2.12 2.26
C ARG A 91 -13.01 -3.18 1.16
N LEU A 92 -11.80 -3.56 0.76
CA LEU A 92 -11.61 -4.62 -0.23
C LEU A 92 -12.17 -5.97 0.25
N ILE A 93 -12.02 -6.28 1.55
CA ILE A 93 -12.58 -7.49 2.15
C ILE A 93 -14.12 -7.42 2.16
N GLU A 94 -14.71 -6.25 2.44
CA GLU A 94 -16.16 -6.06 2.37
C GLU A 94 -16.72 -6.26 0.95
N ILE A 95 -16.02 -5.76 -0.08
CA ILE A 95 -16.47 -5.82 -1.48
C ILE A 95 -16.23 -7.20 -2.11
N PHE A 96 -15.02 -7.73 -1.96
CA PHE A 96 -14.58 -8.94 -2.66
C PHE A 96 -14.63 -10.20 -1.79
N GLY A 97 -14.95 -10.07 -0.49
CA GLY A 97 -14.90 -11.18 0.46
C GLY A 97 -13.46 -11.58 0.78
N LYS A 98 -13.03 -12.74 0.28
CA LYS A 98 -11.69 -13.25 0.57
C LYS A 98 -10.64 -12.52 -0.29
N VAL A 99 -9.80 -11.72 0.36
CA VAL A 99 -8.65 -11.05 -0.25
C VAL A 99 -7.35 -11.65 0.29
N GLU A 100 -6.47 -12.08 -0.61
CA GLU A 100 -5.12 -12.56 -0.25
C GLU A 100 -4.17 -11.37 -0.17
N ILE A 101 -3.65 -11.09 1.04
CA ILE A 101 -2.73 -9.98 1.30
C ILE A 101 -1.29 -10.46 1.13
N VAL A 102 -0.53 -9.81 0.23
CA VAL A 102 0.86 -10.15 -0.07
C VAL A 102 1.77 -9.00 0.32
N PRO A 103 2.77 -9.25 1.18
CA PRO A 103 3.60 -8.19 1.72
C PRO A 103 4.50 -7.57 0.66
N GLY A 104 4.89 -6.32 0.90
CA GLY A 104 5.83 -5.56 0.10
C GLY A 104 6.92 -4.90 0.96
N ILE A 105 7.86 -4.23 0.30
CA ILE A 105 8.91 -3.48 1.00
C ILE A 105 8.37 -2.07 1.31
N SER A 106 8.10 -1.77 2.57
CA SER A 106 7.64 -0.45 2.98
C SER A 106 8.76 0.60 2.92
N SER A 107 8.38 1.86 2.70
CA SER A 107 9.30 3.00 2.68
C SER A 107 10.09 3.14 3.98
N ILE A 108 9.52 2.75 5.12
CA ILE A 108 10.20 2.77 6.42
C ILE A 108 11.42 1.85 6.47
N GLN A 109 11.36 0.69 5.80
CA GLN A 109 12.46 -0.28 5.79
C GLN A 109 13.62 0.28 4.96
N VAL A 110 13.29 0.89 3.82
CA VAL A 110 14.28 1.55 2.95
C VAL A 110 14.89 2.77 3.63
N ALA A 111 14.07 3.60 4.28
CA ALA A 111 14.54 4.78 5.00
C ALA A 111 15.47 4.40 6.16
N ALA A 112 15.06 3.44 7.00
CA ALA A 112 15.85 2.95 8.12
C ALA A 112 17.19 2.36 7.66
N SER A 113 17.19 1.55 6.60
CA SER A 113 18.42 0.97 6.04
C SER A 113 19.39 2.03 5.54
N ARG A 114 18.89 3.08 4.87
CA ARG A 114 19.72 4.19 4.37
C ARG A 114 20.23 5.10 5.49
N ALA A 115 19.40 5.33 6.50
CA ALA A 115 19.75 6.15 7.66
C ALA A 115 20.60 5.39 8.70
N LYS A 116 20.80 4.06 8.52
CA LYS A 116 21.44 3.17 9.48
C LYS A 116 20.76 3.20 10.85
N VAL A 117 19.43 3.29 10.83
CA VAL A 117 18.59 3.33 12.03
C VAL A 117 18.00 1.93 12.26
N PRO A 118 18.27 1.28 13.41
CA PRO A 118 17.67 -0.02 13.75
C PRO A 118 16.17 0.14 14.04
N LEU A 119 15.31 -0.50 13.24
CA LEU A 119 13.86 -0.41 13.39
C LEU A 119 13.37 -0.99 14.72
N ASP A 120 14.00 -2.07 15.20
CA ASP A 120 13.67 -2.73 16.47
C ASP A 120 13.93 -1.85 17.70
N LYS A 121 14.79 -0.83 17.57
CA LYS A 121 15.09 0.15 18.64
C LYS A 121 14.46 1.52 18.38
N SER A 122 13.63 1.62 17.36
CA SER A 122 12.99 2.86 16.95
C SER A 122 11.48 2.80 17.16
N LYS A 123 10.85 3.97 17.26
CA LYS A 123 9.39 4.09 17.14
C LYS A 123 9.03 4.35 15.69
N VAL A 124 8.11 3.56 15.15
CA VAL A 124 7.50 3.82 13.85
C VAL A 124 6.17 4.50 14.11
N ILE A 125 6.04 5.75 13.65
CA ILE A 125 4.84 6.55 13.83
C ILE A 125 4.31 6.91 12.45
N THR A 126 3.02 6.68 12.23
CA THR A 126 2.34 7.12 11.00
C THR A 126 1.35 8.24 11.32
N MET A 127 1.46 9.33 10.58
CA MET A 127 0.49 10.42 10.52
C MET A 127 -0.27 10.40 9.18
N HIS A 128 -0.16 9.31 8.42
CA HIS A 128 -0.89 9.12 7.16
C HIS A 128 -2.33 8.69 7.45
N VAL A 129 -3.10 9.61 8.02
CA VAL A 129 -4.52 9.41 8.37
C VAL A 129 -5.33 10.63 7.95
N THR A 130 -6.61 10.41 7.69
CA THR A 130 -7.60 11.46 7.39
C THR A 130 -8.11 12.17 8.65
N THR A 131 -8.02 11.50 9.80
CA THR A 131 -8.44 12.00 11.12
C THR A 131 -7.36 12.86 11.80
N SER A 132 -7.69 13.44 12.96
CA SER A 132 -6.76 14.24 13.76
C SER A 132 -5.46 13.49 14.07
N ILE A 133 -4.33 14.22 14.04
CA ILE A 133 -3.00 13.68 14.34
C ILE A 133 -2.46 14.14 15.70
N GLU A 134 -3.27 14.79 16.54
CA GLU A 134 -2.82 15.31 17.84
C GLU A 134 -2.28 14.20 18.76
N ASP A 135 -2.94 13.05 18.81
CA ASP A 135 -2.44 11.89 19.57
C ASP A 135 -1.10 11.39 19.02
N LYS A 136 -0.92 11.42 17.69
CA LYS A 136 0.35 11.05 17.03
C LYS A 136 1.46 12.07 17.28
N LYS A 137 1.13 13.36 17.39
CA LYS A 137 2.08 14.41 17.79
C LYS A 137 2.54 14.20 19.24
N LEU A 138 1.61 13.87 20.15
CA LEU A 138 1.95 13.55 21.53
C LEU A 138 2.80 12.27 21.64
N GLU A 139 2.46 11.23 20.87
CA GLU A 139 3.23 9.99 20.76
C GLU A 139 4.66 10.27 20.29
N LEU A 140 4.82 11.12 19.27
CA LEU A 140 6.12 11.57 18.77
C LEU A 140 6.93 12.32 19.84
N GLN A 141 6.32 13.29 20.51
CA GLN A 141 6.98 14.06 21.57
C GLN A 141 7.48 13.14 22.69
N LYS A 142 6.63 12.23 23.16
CA LYS A 142 6.99 11.27 24.19
C LYS A 142 8.14 10.36 23.75
N ALA A 143 8.09 9.82 22.53
CA ALA A 143 9.16 8.98 22.00
C ALA A 143 10.52 9.69 22.00
N LEU A 144 10.55 10.98 21.62
CA LEU A 144 11.77 11.78 21.61
C LEU A 144 12.27 12.09 23.03
N ILE A 145 11.36 12.42 23.96
CA ILE A 145 11.70 12.65 25.39
C ILE A 145 12.29 11.38 26.02
N ASP A 146 11.72 10.22 25.70
CA ASP A 146 12.19 8.91 26.18
C ASP A 146 13.49 8.43 25.48
N GLY A 147 14.04 9.23 24.55
CA GLY A 147 15.33 8.97 23.89
C GLY A 147 15.26 7.99 22.71
N PHE A 148 14.06 7.67 22.19
CA PHE A 148 13.93 6.81 21.02
C PHE A 148 14.26 7.56 19.72
N SER A 149 14.88 6.83 18.78
CA SER A 149 14.85 7.22 17.36
C SER A 149 13.44 7.03 16.80
N VAL A 150 13.02 7.88 15.88
CA VAL A 150 11.67 7.82 15.29
C VAL A 150 11.75 7.77 13.77
N VAL A 151 11.05 6.80 13.19
CA VAL A 151 10.74 6.76 11.75
C VAL A 151 9.30 7.23 11.58
N LEU A 152 9.15 8.45 11.08
CA LEU A 152 7.86 9.12 10.92
C LEU A 152 7.40 9.07 9.47
N VAL A 153 6.18 8.59 9.24
CA VAL A 153 5.47 8.79 7.97
C VAL A 153 4.59 10.04 8.12
N PRO A 154 4.89 11.12 7.39
CA PRO A 154 4.13 12.37 7.54
C PRO A 154 2.74 12.25 6.91
N ARG A 155 1.89 13.26 7.16
CA ARG A 155 0.65 13.42 6.38
C ARG A 155 0.98 13.56 4.89
N PRO A 156 0.17 12.93 4.01
CA PRO A 156 0.31 13.10 2.56
C PRO A 156 -0.05 14.53 2.10
N TRP A 157 -0.82 15.28 2.92
CA TRP A 157 -1.30 16.63 2.62
C TRP A 157 -0.64 17.67 3.56
N PRO A 158 0.59 18.14 3.28
CA PRO A 158 1.32 19.04 4.19
C PRO A 158 0.68 20.43 4.36
N LYS A 159 -0.31 20.78 3.53
CA LYS A 159 -1.00 22.08 3.57
C LYS A 159 -2.15 22.14 4.59
N GLN A 160 -2.50 21.02 5.22
CA GLN A 160 -3.52 20.93 6.28
C GLN A 160 -2.90 20.26 7.52
N PRO A 161 -2.32 21.06 8.44
CA PRO A 161 -1.62 20.56 9.62
C PRO A 161 -2.53 19.87 10.66
#